data_AF-A0A2T4VGL5-F1
#
_entry.id   AF-A0A2T4VGL5-F1
#
_cell.length_a   1.000
_cell.length_b   1.000
_cell.length_c   1.000
_cell.angle_alpha   90.00
_cell.angle_beta   90.00
_cell.angle_gamma   90.00
#
_symmetry.space_group_name_H-M   'P 1'
#
loop_
_entity.id
_entity.type
_entity.pdbx_description
1 polymer ?
#
loop_
_entity_poly.entity_id
_entity_poly.type
_entity_poly.pdbx_seq_one_letter_code
_entity_poly.pdbx_strand_id
1 'polypeptide(L)'
;MLSDPLVRFAPRAIDQRWHYERVLPVTLAGFNPFLRSVFYASNSAFSRWLADPHGSARDYNEGDHLVREVLFAVHDYLHCWSAEAIAMLAPWTRFDTGPILRDNIEDFVFCQLLTEAAATVGLDYWYLSTFNLAEQIPIGTTLVNLTVNYHERYVSEYRRFCPDWNAQRPGFFNDLARFYCSGVFEGFDVRDLRRSPRLLKWLSHELSYGARQREYTRLWMSYLAAEEISYDPRELTAPVSIDAPWKQRLIHELGLVMFAKIKEDSDSGLSSRARNEPPESPRERPPDFRFVNANVIPLMPEVSTPRESLRYYVLQRVSATAFDGLAAEVRQTLSRALRREEHEEVLRLIEGAERVRPVRDEPRDLFVLN
;
A
#
# COMPACT_ATOMS: atom_id res chain seq x y z
N MET A 1 15.58 4.67 5.54
CA MET A 1 14.41 3.84 5.89
C MET A 1 14.57 3.14 7.23
N LEU A 2 15.38 2.08 7.37
CA LEU A 2 15.43 1.30 8.63
C LEU A 2 15.95 2.07 9.85
N SER A 3 16.80 3.07 9.62
CA SER A 3 17.33 3.97 10.66
C SER A 3 16.48 5.23 10.87
N ASP A 4 15.41 5.42 10.09
CA ASP A 4 14.59 6.62 10.19
C ASP A 4 13.65 6.50 11.41
N PRO A 5 13.80 7.37 12.43
CA PRO A 5 12.97 7.29 13.63
C PRO A 5 11.51 7.68 13.39
N LEU A 6 11.16 8.22 12.21
CA LEU A 6 9.79 8.62 11.88
C LEU A 6 8.87 7.42 11.70
N VAL A 7 9.39 6.33 11.11
CA VAL A 7 8.60 5.18 10.67
C VAL A 7 9.05 3.93 11.41
N ARG A 8 8.09 3.26 12.06
CA ARG A 8 8.32 2.01 12.78
C ARG A 8 8.10 0.82 11.85
N PHE A 9 8.96 -0.20 11.97
CA PHE A 9 8.71 -1.53 11.43
C PHE A 9 8.17 -2.42 12.54
N ALA A 10 7.04 -3.08 12.31
CA ALA A 10 6.43 -3.95 13.32
C ALA A 10 6.02 -5.31 12.72
N PRO A 11 6.40 -6.42 13.37
CA PRO A 11 6.01 -7.74 12.90
C PRO A 11 4.53 -8.03 13.19
N ARG A 12 3.91 -8.83 12.32
CA ARG A 12 2.58 -9.42 12.50
C ARG A 12 2.68 -10.94 12.43
N ALA A 13 1.86 -11.65 13.21
CA ALA A 13 1.81 -13.11 13.24
C ALA A 13 1.24 -13.67 11.92
N ILE A 14 2.09 -13.67 10.89
CA ILE A 14 1.81 -14.08 9.52
C ILE A 14 2.96 -15.00 9.06
N ASP A 15 2.59 -16.10 8.42
CA ASP A 15 3.46 -16.97 7.65
C ASP A 15 3.32 -16.63 6.17
N GLN A 16 4.33 -15.94 5.64
CA GLN A 16 4.30 -15.40 4.29
C GLN A 16 4.44 -16.51 3.22
N ARG A 17 4.79 -17.74 3.62
CA ARG A 17 4.86 -18.88 2.70
C ARG A 17 3.52 -19.23 2.08
N TRP A 18 2.41 -18.94 2.74
CA TRP A 18 1.08 -19.04 2.14
C TRP A 18 0.94 -18.21 0.86
N HIS A 19 1.61 -17.05 0.80
CA HIS A 19 1.66 -16.22 -0.40
C HIS A 19 2.73 -16.71 -1.39
N TYR A 20 3.93 -17.05 -0.93
CA TYR A 20 5.03 -17.55 -1.78
C TYR A 20 4.61 -18.78 -2.60
N GLU A 21 3.91 -19.71 -1.95
CA GLU A 21 3.38 -20.95 -2.53
C GLU A 21 2.06 -20.74 -3.29
N ARG A 22 1.64 -19.48 -3.49
CA ARG A 22 0.45 -19.06 -4.25
C ARG A 22 -0.86 -19.68 -3.75
N VAL A 23 -0.94 -19.99 -2.46
CA VAL A 23 -2.19 -20.43 -1.82
C VAL A 23 -3.07 -19.22 -1.51
N LEU A 24 -2.48 -18.16 -0.94
CA LEU A 24 -3.13 -16.87 -0.75
C LEU A 24 -2.76 -15.90 -1.88
N PRO A 25 -3.75 -15.22 -2.48
CA PRO A 25 -3.51 -14.37 -3.65
C PRO A 25 -2.86 -13.03 -3.30
N VAL A 26 -2.89 -12.63 -2.03
CA VAL A 26 -2.47 -11.30 -1.56
C VAL A 26 -1.59 -11.41 -0.32
N THR A 27 -0.76 -10.40 -0.10
CA THR A 27 0.01 -10.22 1.12
C THR A 27 -0.85 -9.48 2.14
N LEU A 28 -0.83 -9.92 3.40
CA LEU A 28 -1.72 -9.36 4.43
C LEU A 28 -0.98 -8.58 5.52
N ALA A 29 0.31 -8.29 5.35
CA ALA A 29 1.07 -7.53 6.33
C ALA A 29 0.54 -6.08 6.44
N GLY A 30 0.52 -5.35 5.32
CA GLY A 30 0.00 -3.99 5.22
C GLY A 30 0.83 -2.94 5.95
N PHE A 31 0.26 -1.76 6.12
CA PHE A 31 0.83 -0.67 6.92
C PHE A 31 -0.28 0.17 7.54
N ASN A 32 0.07 1.17 8.33
CA ASN A 32 -0.86 2.19 8.78
C ASN A 32 -0.13 3.55 8.76
N PRO A 33 -0.47 4.45 7.83
CA PRO A 33 0.23 5.73 7.70
C PRO A 33 -0.01 6.61 8.93
N PHE A 34 -1.16 6.55 9.60
CA PHE A 34 -1.42 7.37 10.79
C PHE A 34 -0.62 6.90 12.01
N LEU A 35 -0.34 5.60 12.10
CA LEU A 35 0.59 5.05 13.11
C LEU A 35 2.07 5.13 12.68
N ARG A 36 2.36 5.66 11.48
CA ARG A 36 3.66 5.60 10.80
C ARG A 36 4.32 4.24 10.93
N SER A 37 3.55 3.19 10.70
CA SER A 37 4.01 1.83 10.95
C SER A 37 3.88 1.01 9.68
N VAL A 38 5.00 0.46 9.23
CA VAL A 38 5.07 -0.55 8.16
C VAL A 38 5.07 -1.92 8.82
N PHE A 39 4.13 -2.77 8.43
CA PHE A 39 4.02 -4.10 9.01
C PHE A 39 4.70 -5.13 8.12
N TYR A 40 5.30 -6.14 8.73
CA TYR A 40 5.90 -7.26 8.02
C TYR A 40 5.50 -8.59 8.66
N ALA A 41 5.51 -9.67 7.88
CA ALA A 41 5.18 -10.99 8.37
C ALA A 41 6.32 -11.55 9.25
N SER A 42 6.00 -12.07 10.44
CA SER A 42 6.99 -12.65 11.36
C SER A 42 7.80 -13.78 10.72
N ASN A 43 7.17 -14.57 9.85
CA ASN A 43 7.83 -15.63 9.08
C ASN A 43 7.86 -15.22 7.59
N SER A 44 8.90 -14.49 7.17
CA SER A 44 9.09 -14.05 5.79
C SER A 44 10.57 -13.99 5.39
N ALA A 45 10.85 -13.71 4.11
CA ALA A 45 12.20 -13.41 3.64
C ALA A 45 12.75 -12.15 4.31
N PHE A 46 11.95 -11.07 4.35
CA PHE A 46 12.32 -9.81 4.98
C PHE A 46 12.56 -9.95 6.49
N SER A 47 11.72 -10.67 7.24
CA SER A 47 11.94 -10.86 8.69
C SER A 47 13.21 -11.63 9.01
N ARG A 48 13.53 -12.66 8.21
CA ARG A 48 14.77 -13.43 8.33
C ARG A 48 16.00 -12.59 8.00
N TRP A 49 15.92 -11.76 6.96
CA TRP A 49 16.99 -10.83 6.61
C TRP A 49 17.18 -9.74 7.67
N LEU A 50 16.11 -9.19 8.25
CA LEU A 50 16.20 -8.21 9.34
C LEU A 50 16.90 -8.74 10.60
N ALA A 51 16.83 -10.06 10.84
CA ALA A 51 17.52 -10.70 11.96
C ALA A 51 19.04 -10.82 11.74
N ASP A 52 19.50 -10.83 10.49
CA ASP A 52 20.92 -10.82 10.12
C ASP A 52 21.15 -9.96 8.86
N PRO A 53 21.09 -8.63 8.98
CA PRO A 53 21.17 -7.73 7.82
C PRO A 53 22.58 -7.65 7.22
N HIS A 54 23.59 -8.19 7.91
CA HIS A 54 24.98 -8.24 7.46
C HIS A 54 25.32 -9.53 6.69
N GLY A 55 24.45 -10.54 6.76
CA GLY A 55 24.56 -11.76 5.97
C GLY A 55 24.31 -11.54 4.47
N SER A 56 24.51 -12.60 3.68
CA SER A 56 24.22 -12.58 2.25
C SER A 56 22.71 -12.43 2.01
N ALA A 57 22.29 -11.25 1.54
CA ALA A 57 20.89 -11.01 1.18
C ALA A 57 20.37 -11.95 0.05
N ARG A 58 21.28 -12.51 -0.76
CA ARG A 58 20.95 -13.49 -1.80
C ARG A 58 20.32 -14.76 -1.23
N ASP A 59 20.75 -15.16 -0.04
CA ASP A 59 20.33 -16.42 0.59
C ASP A 59 18.85 -16.35 1.04
N TYR A 60 18.30 -15.15 1.14
CA TYR A 60 16.90 -14.90 1.49
C TYR A 60 16.04 -14.54 0.26
N ASN A 61 16.62 -14.37 -0.94
CA ASN A 61 15.92 -13.92 -2.14
C ASN A 61 15.44 -15.05 -3.08
N GLU A 62 15.08 -16.20 -2.51
CA GLU A 62 14.40 -17.25 -3.30
C GLU A 62 13.14 -16.66 -3.96
N GLY A 63 12.94 -16.93 -5.26
CA GLY A 63 11.76 -16.49 -5.99
C GLY A 63 11.49 -14.98 -5.98
N ASP A 64 12.52 -14.14 -5.79
CA ASP A 64 12.41 -12.68 -5.60
C ASP A 64 11.64 -12.23 -4.34
N HIS A 65 11.48 -13.11 -3.35
CA HIS A 65 10.70 -12.81 -2.15
C HIS A 65 11.28 -11.65 -1.34
N LEU A 66 12.60 -11.64 -1.09
CA LEU A 66 13.23 -10.55 -0.33
C LEU A 66 13.13 -9.23 -1.07
N VAL A 67 13.51 -9.19 -2.36
CA VAL A 67 13.48 -7.95 -3.17
C VAL A 67 12.07 -7.38 -3.17
N ARG A 68 11.05 -8.21 -3.44
CA ARG A 68 9.65 -7.79 -3.47
C ARG A 68 9.21 -7.20 -2.13
N GLU A 69 9.52 -7.88 -1.02
CA GLU A 69 9.13 -7.40 0.31
C GLU A 69 9.84 -6.10 0.70
N VAL A 70 11.13 -5.98 0.39
CA VAL A 70 11.87 -4.73 0.63
C VAL A 70 11.30 -3.59 -0.19
N LEU A 71 10.99 -3.80 -1.47
CA LEU A 71 10.41 -2.75 -2.31
C LEU A 71 9.03 -2.31 -1.82
N PHE A 72 8.15 -3.24 -1.42
CA PHE A 72 6.87 -2.88 -0.79
C PHE A 72 7.05 -2.19 0.56
N ALA A 73 8.01 -2.63 1.39
CA ALA A 73 8.34 -1.95 2.64
C ALA A 73 8.83 -0.52 2.42
N VAL A 74 9.60 -0.27 1.35
CA VAL A 74 10.02 1.09 0.94
C VAL A 74 8.82 1.90 0.45
N HIS A 75 7.93 1.31 -0.35
CA HIS A 75 6.70 1.95 -0.80
C HIS A 75 5.84 2.42 0.39
N ASP A 76 5.57 1.51 1.33
CA ASP A 76 4.79 1.79 2.54
C ASP A 76 5.48 2.77 3.48
N TYR A 77 6.82 2.76 3.52
CA TYR A 77 7.60 3.79 4.20
C TYR A 77 7.36 5.17 3.59
N LEU A 78 7.31 5.31 2.26
CA LEU A 78 7.03 6.59 1.61
C LEU A 78 5.61 7.09 1.88
N HIS A 79 4.62 6.19 2.03
CA HIS A 79 3.30 6.59 2.53
C HIS A 79 3.37 7.18 3.93
N CYS A 80 4.01 6.48 4.87
CA CYS A 80 4.16 6.95 6.25
C CYS A 80 4.90 8.30 6.29
N TRP A 81 6.00 8.40 5.56
CA TRP A 81 6.83 9.60 5.50
C TRP A 81 6.07 10.78 4.91
N SER A 82 5.38 10.60 3.78
CA SER A 82 4.61 11.66 3.12
C SER A 82 3.41 12.09 3.96
N ALA A 83 2.80 11.19 4.72
CA ALA A 83 1.75 11.56 5.65
C ALA A 83 2.26 12.51 6.77
N GLU A 84 3.51 12.36 7.21
CA GLU A 84 4.15 13.34 8.12
C GLU A 84 4.41 14.67 7.43
N ALA A 85 4.93 14.63 6.21
CA ALA A 85 5.17 15.83 5.43
C ALA A 85 3.86 16.62 5.22
N ILE A 86 2.74 15.92 4.94
CA ILE A 86 1.42 16.55 4.80
C ILE A 86 0.97 17.17 6.13
N ALA A 87 1.12 16.47 7.26
CA ALA A 87 0.76 17.01 8.57
C ALA A 87 1.55 18.29 8.91
N MET A 88 2.80 18.40 8.44
CA MET A 88 3.61 19.60 8.61
C MET A 88 3.28 20.73 7.61
N LEU A 89 3.01 20.40 6.35
CA LEU A 89 2.73 21.38 5.29
C LEU A 89 1.29 21.93 5.35
N ALA A 90 0.35 21.11 5.80
CA ALA A 90 -1.06 21.45 5.91
C ALA A 90 -1.66 21.11 7.29
N PRO A 91 -1.11 21.65 8.40
CA PRO A 91 -1.50 21.26 9.76
C PRO A 91 -2.98 21.53 10.10
N TRP A 92 -3.61 22.50 9.42
CA TRP A 92 -5.04 22.79 9.59
C TRP A 92 -5.95 21.66 9.12
N THR A 93 -5.48 20.75 8.26
CA THR A 93 -6.24 19.57 7.82
C THR A 93 -6.35 18.52 8.92
N ARG A 94 -5.37 18.50 9.84
CA ARG A 94 -5.21 17.46 10.87
C ARG A 94 -5.20 16.03 10.27
N PHE A 95 -4.67 15.90 9.04
CA PHE A 95 -4.51 14.64 8.32
C PHE A 95 -3.49 13.74 9.02
N ASP A 96 -3.96 12.97 10.01
CA ASP A 96 -3.27 11.95 10.83
C ASP A 96 -3.62 12.02 12.32
N THR A 97 -4.30 13.09 12.76
CA THR A 97 -4.51 13.42 14.19
C THR A 97 -5.90 14.02 14.48
N GLY A 98 -6.67 14.37 13.45
CA GLY A 98 -8.03 14.89 13.57
C GLY A 98 -9.08 13.80 13.40
N PRO A 99 -10.26 13.93 14.02
CA PRO A 99 -11.36 13.01 13.74
C PRO A 99 -11.78 13.14 12.26
N ILE A 100 -12.03 12.00 11.64
CA ILE A 100 -12.62 11.93 10.30
C ILE A 100 -14.14 12.03 10.45
N LEU A 101 -14.71 13.05 9.82
CA LEU A 101 -16.11 13.45 9.85
C LEU A 101 -16.62 13.61 8.40
N ARG A 102 -17.93 13.64 8.19
CA ARG A 102 -18.57 13.76 6.88
C ARG A 102 -18.15 15.02 6.14
N ASP A 103 -17.96 16.11 6.86
CA ASP A 103 -17.60 17.40 6.26
C ASP A 103 -16.11 17.48 5.85
N ASN A 104 -15.25 16.59 6.37
CA ASN A 104 -13.80 16.60 6.08
C ASN A 104 -13.27 15.30 5.44
N ILE A 105 -14.09 14.27 5.27
CA ILE A 105 -13.65 12.96 4.76
C ILE A 105 -12.97 13.08 3.39
N GLU A 106 -13.50 13.89 2.47
CA GLU A 106 -12.90 14.07 1.14
C GLU A 106 -11.55 14.81 1.18
N ASP A 107 -11.28 15.57 2.25
CA ASP A 107 -9.95 16.16 2.47
C ASP A 107 -8.95 15.12 2.98
N PHE A 108 -9.39 14.20 3.84
CA PHE A 108 -8.59 13.03 4.24
C PHE A 108 -8.33 12.10 3.05
N VAL A 109 -9.34 11.84 2.22
CA VAL A 109 -9.20 11.05 0.99
C VAL A 109 -8.19 11.70 0.05
N PHE A 110 -8.31 13.01 -0.17
CA PHE A 110 -7.35 13.78 -0.97
C PHE A 110 -5.91 13.62 -0.45
N CYS A 111 -5.69 13.87 0.84
CA CYS A 111 -4.35 13.76 1.43
C CYS A 111 -3.80 12.33 1.35
N GLN A 112 -4.63 11.30 1.55
CA GLN A 112 -4.20 9.91 1.41
C GLN A 112 -3.83 9.56 -0.04
N LEU A 113 -4.56 10.05 -1.04
CA LEU A 113 -4.17 9.91 -2.46
C LEU A 113 -2.83 10.60 -2.77
N LEU A 114 -2.49 11.68 -2.06
CA LEU A 114 -1.15 12.28 -2.19
C LEU A 114 -0.06 11.37 -1.64
N THR A 115 -0.33 10.62 -0.56
CA THR A 115 0.64 9.64 -0.04
C THR A 115 0.90 8.51 -1.05
N GLU A 116 -0.14 8.09 -1.77
CA GLU A 116 -0.03 7.11 -2.87
C GLU A 116 0.75 7.66 -4.05
N ALA A 117 0.45 8.90 -4.48
CA ALA A 117 1.25 9.58 -5.49
C ALA A 117 2.71 9.70 -5.04
N ALA A 118 2.98 9.95 -3.76
CA ALA A 118 4.34 10.08 -3.23
C ALA A 118 5.10 8.74 -3.28
N ALA A 119 4.46 7.65 -2.87
CA ALA A 119 5.04 6.31 -2.91
C ALA A 119 5.28 5.84 -4.35
N THR A 120 4.27 5.97 -5.22
CA THR A 120 4.38 5.61 -6.64
C THR A 120 5.44 6.48 -7.36
N VAL A 121 5.35 7.81 -7.28
CA VAL A 121 6.30 8.70 -8.00
C VAL A 121 7.70 8.54 -7.45
N GLY A 122 7.86 8.54 -6.14
CA GLY A 122 9.17 8.48 -5.49
C GLY A 122 9.90 7.17 -5.79
N LEU A 123 9.26 6.03 -5.52
CA LEU A 123 9.90 4.73 -5.71
C LEU A 123 9.93 4.33 -7.18
N ASP A 124 8.78 4.27 -7.85
CA ASP A 124 8.70 3.68 -9.16
C ASP A 124 9.23 4.60 -10.25
N TYR A 125 8.78 5.85 -10.31
CA TYR A 125 9.17 6.77 -11.38
C TYR A 125 10.54 7.40 -11.15
N TRP A 126 10.81 7.96 -9.99
CA TRP A 126 12.05 8.70 -9.74
C TRP A 126 13.23 7.81 -9.40
N TYR A 127 13.01 6.62 -8.83
CA TYR A 127 14.09 5.73 -8.46
C TYR A 127 14.20 4.53 -9.41
N LEU A 128 13.29 3.56 -9.31
CA LEU A 128 13.40 2.26 -10.01
C LEU A 128 13.40 2.38 -11.53
N SER A 129 12.66 3.34 -12.11
CA SER A 129 12.57 3.47 -13.57
C SER A 129 13.87 3.94 -14.26
N THR A 130 14.90 4.31 -13.48
CA THR A 130 16.12 4.96 -13.98
C THR A 130 17.28 3.99 -14.22
N PHE A 131 17.21 2.76 -13.72
CA PHE A 131 18.26 1.76 -13.86
C PHE A 131 17.69 0.34 -13.98
N ASN A 132 18.53 -0.61 -14.39
CA ASN A 132 18.16 -2.03 -14.35
C ASN A 132 18.44 -2.56 -12.94
N LEU A 133 17.39 -2.90 -12.19
CA LEU A 133 17.51 -3.36 -10.80
C LEU A 133 18.44 -4.58 -10.69
N ALA A 134 18.34 -5.54 -11.61
CA ALA A 134 19.20 -6.73 -11.63
C ALA A 134 20.70 -6.42 -11.81
N GLU A 135 21.04 -5.28 -12.41
CA GLU A 135 22.44 -4.84 -12.58
C GLU A 135 22.95 -4.05 -11.36
N GLN A 136 22.05 -3.41 -10.60
CA GLN A 136 22.43 -2.56 -9.45
C GLN A 136 22.52 -3.33 -8.14
N ILE A 137 21.64 -4.31 -7.90
CA ILE A 137 21.62 -5.07 -6.64
C ILE A 137 22.21 -6.48 -6.82
N PRO A 138 23.34 -6.81 -6.17
CA PRO A 138 24.06 -8.08 -6.36
C PRO A 138 23.40 -9.28 -5.63
N ILE A 139 22.09 -9.22 -5.39
CA ILE A 139 21.30 -10.29 -4.76
C ILE A 139 20.60 -11.19 -5.80
N GLY A 140 20.65 -10.77 -7.08
CA GLY A 140 20.01 -11.46 -8.20
C GLY A 140 18.50 -11.29 -8.18
N THR A 141 17.93 -10.64 -9.19
CA THR A 141 16.48 -10.47 -9.29
C THR A 141 15.97 -10.48 -10.72
N THR A 142 14.72 -10.88 -10.91
CA THR A 142 14.00 -10.74 -12.17
C THR A 142 13.06 -9.52 -12.20
N LEU A 143 12.93 -8.82 -11.07
CA LEU A 143 12.13 -7.61 -10.95
C LEU A 143 12.81 -6.45 -11.67
N VAL A 144 12.00 -5.65 -12.35
CA VAL A 144 12.45 -4.44 -13.06
C VAL A 144 11.86 -3.20 -12.39
N ASN A 145 10.57 -3.25 -12.06
CA ASN A 145 9.80 -2.20 -11.40
C ASN A 145 8.94 -2.83 -10.29
N LEU A 146 8.32 -2.02 -9.41
CA LEU A 146 7.40 -2.52 -8.38
C LEU A 146 5.94 -2.47 -8.84
N THR A 147 5.39 -1.26 -9.01
CA THR A 147 3.96 -1.04 -9.26
C THR A 147 3.68 -0.62 -10.70
N VAL A 148 4.58 0.14 -11.33
CA VAL A 148 4.30 0.77 -12.64
C VAL A 148 5.05 0.10 -13.81
N ASN A 149 4.52 0.25 -15.02
CA ASN A 149 5.16 -0.25 -16.25
C ASN A 149 6.05 0.77 -16.97
N TYR A 150 6.19 1.99 -16.42
CA TYR A 150 7.04 3.05 -16.96
C TYR A 150 8.54 2.74 -16.78
N HIS A 151 9.38 3.10 -17.76
CA HIS A 151 10.84 3.02 -17.62
C HIS A 151 11.54 4.06 -18.51
N GLU A 152 12.54 4.78 -17.96
CA GLU A 152 13.31 5.81 -18.68
C GLU A 152 14.00 5.32 -19.96
N ARG A 153 14.36 4.04 -20.04
CA ARG A 153 14.93 3.46 -21.27
C ARG A 153 14.01 3.57 -22.49
N TYR A 154 12.72 3.81 -22.27
CA TYR A 154 11.71 3.99 -23.31
C TYR A 154 11.25 5.44 -23.47
N VAL A 155 11.94 6.42 -22.86
CA VAL A 155 11.57 7.84 -22.92
C VAL A 155 11.38 8.37 -24.35
N SER A 156 12.17 7.86 -25.30
CA SER A 156 12.06 8.24 -26.71
C SER A 156 10.71 7.85 -27.34
N GLU A 157 10.09 6.77 -26.86
CA GLU A 157 8.76 6.35 -27.32
C GLU A 157 7.68 7.29 -26.77
N TYR A 158 7.76 7.65 -25.49
CA TYR A 158 6.82 8.59 -24.86
C TYR A 158 6.88 9.98 -25.50
N ARG A 159 8.10 10.45 -25.80
CA ARG A 159 8.35 11.76 -26.45
C ARG A 159 7.86 11.87 -27.89
N ARG A 160 7.53 10.76 -28.56
CA ARG A 160 6.88 10.81 -29.89
C ARG A 160 5.46 11.38 -29.83
N PHE A 161 4.81 11.27 -28.68
CA PHE A 161 3.42 11.67 -28.48
C PHE A 161 3.31 12.91 -27.56
N CYS A 162 4.17 13.01 -26.56
CA CYS A 162 4.31 14.18 -25.69
C CYS A 162 5.76 14.68 -25.73
N PRO A 163 6.13 15.60 -26.64
CA PRO A 163 7.53 15.99 -26.85
C PRO A 163 8.28 16.46 -25.59
N ASP A 164 7.58 17.16 -24.71
CA ASP A 164 8.12 17.69 -23.45
C ASP A 164 8.07 16.67 -22.30
N TRP A 165 7.77 15.39 -22.60
CA TRP A 165 7.67 14.34 -21.59
C TRP A 165 8.97 14.18 -20.79
N ASN A 166 8.83 14.31 -19.47
CA ASN A 166 9.90 14.12 -18.51
C ASN A 166 9.32 13.71 -17.14
N ALA A 167 9.39 12.42 -16.81
CA ALA A 167 8.97 11.94 -15.49
C ALA A 167 9.98 12.27 -14.38
N GLN A 168 11.22 12.64 -14.73
CA GLN A 168 12.31 12.92 -13.78
C GLN A 168 12.37 14.38 -13.30
N ARG A 169 11.34 15.19 -13.59
CA ARG A 169 11.23 16.56 -13.07
C ARG A 169 10.39 16.60 -11.79
N PRO A 170 10.64 17.55 -10.86
CA PRO A 170 9.84 17.69 -9.64
C PRO A 170 8.34 17.82 -9.91
N GLY A 171 7.98 18.59 -10.94
CA GLY A 171 6.57 18.80 -11.32
C GLY A 171 5.84 17.56 -11.80
N PHE A 172 6.51 16.43 -12.06
CA PHE A 172 5.85 15.19 -12.43
C PHE A 172 4.98 14.63 -11.30
N PHE A 173 5.36 14.89 -10.04
CA PHE A 173 4.52 14.58 -8.89
C PHE A 173 3.14 15.23 -9.00
N ASN A 174 3.09 16.50 -9.43
CA ASN A 174 1.84 17.23 -9.58
C ASN A 174 0.94 16.58 -10.65
N ASP A 175 1.55 16.13 -11.74
CA ASP A 175 0.82 15.48 -12.84
C ASP A 175 0.18 14.18 -12.34
N LEU A 176 0.93 13.32 -11.64
CA LEU A 176 0.40 12.05 -11.13
C LEU A 176 -0.60 12.26 -9.97
N ALA A 177 -0.35 13.19 -9.06
CA ALA A 177 -1.28 13.50 -7.97
C ALA A 177 -2.64 13.98 -8.49
N ARG A 178 -2.63 14.87 -9.50
CA ARG A 178 -3.86 15.30 -10.19
C ARG A 178 -4.53 14.15 -10.90
N PHE A 179 -3.76 13.28 -11.53
CA PHE A 179 -4.28 12.11 -12.22
C PHE A 179 -4.97 11.12 -11.25
N TYR A 180 -4.36 10.82 -10.11
CA TYR A 180 -4.98 9.96 -9.08
C TYR A 180 -6.26 10.57 -8.50
N CYS A 181 -6.33 11.90 -8.36
CA CYS A 181 -7.54 12.58 -7.92
C CYS A 181 -8.64 12.62 -9.00
N SER A 182 -8.29 12.90 -10.26
CA SER A 182 -9.26 13.20 -11.33
C SER A 182 -9.58 12.04 -12.27
N GLY A 183 -8.64 11.10 -12.43
CA GLY A 183 -8.66 10.08 -13.50
C GLY A 183 -8.27 10.63 -14.88
N VAL A 184 -7.77 11.86 -14.99
CA VAL A 184 -7.40 12.49 -16.26
C VAL A 184 -5.90 12.70 -16.34
N PHE A 185 -5.25 12.03 -17.30
CA PHE A 185 -3.81 12.17 -17.55
C PHE A 185 -3.61 13.08 -18.76
N GLU A 186 -3.02 14.27 -18.54
CA GLU A 186 -2.81 15.24 -19.62
C GLU A 186 -1.58 14.88 -20.48
N GLY A 187 -1.64 15.25 -21.77
CA GLY A 187 -0.51 15.11 -22.71
C GLY A 187 -0.52 13.87 -23.60
N PHE A 188 -1.42 12.91 -23.40
CA PHE A 188 -1.62 11.77 -24.29
C PHE A 188 -3.09 11.64 -24.69
N ASP A 189 -3.35 11.33 -25.96
CA ASP A 189 -4.70 11.09 -26.46
C ASP A 189 -4.99 9.58 -26.67
N VAL A 190 -6.27 9.22 -26.81
CA VAL A 190 -6.68 7.82 -27.07
C VAL A 190 -6.07 7.25 -28.35
N ARG A 191 -5.72 8.09 -29.34
CA ARG A 191 -5.10 7.66 -30.59
C ARG A 191 -3.63 7.30 -30.38
N ASP A 192 -2.93 7.98 -29.49
CA ASP A 192 -1.55 7.70 -29.10
C ASP A 192 -1.47 6.32 -28.42
N LEU A 193 -2.41 6.03 -27.52
CA LEU A 193 -2.53 4.71 -26.89
C LEU A 193 -2.74 3.60 -27.92
N ARG A 194 -3.53 3.84 -28.98
CA ARG A 194 -3.71 2.86 -30.07
C ARG A 194 -2.45 2.66 -30.91
N ARG A 195 -1.58 3.66 -30.98
CA ARG A 195 -0.35 3.65 -31.78
C ARG A 195 0.85 3.11 -31.02
N SER A 196 0.82 3.11 -29.70
CA SER A 196 1.89 2.59 -28.84
C SER A 196 1.35 1.59 -27.82
N PRO A 197 1.56 0.28 -28.03
CA PRO A 197 1.21 -0.75 -27.04
C PRO A 197 1.86 -0.52 -25.67
N ARG A 198 3.01 0.17 -25.64
CA ARG A 198 3.71 0.54 -24.41
C ARG A 198 2.96 1.63 -23.64
N LEU A 199 2.53 2.69 -24.31
CA LEU A 199 1.66 3.72 -23.70
C LEU A 199 0.36 3.09 -23.19
N LEU A 200 -0.28 2.25 -24.02
CA LEU A 200 -1.51 1.57 -23.62
C LEU A 200 -1.32 0.76 -22.34
N LYS A 201 -0.32 -0.13 -22.29
CA LYS A 201 -0.06 -0.98 -21.12
C LYS A 201 0.17 -0.15 -19.85
N TRP A 202 0.93 0.93 -19.97
CA TRP A 202 1.26 1.80 -18.85
C TRP A 202 0.04 2.62 -18.39
N LEU A 203 -0.56 3.43 -19.27
CA LEU A 203 -1.67 4.32 -18.91
C LEU A 203 -2.96 3.55 -18.55
N SER A 204 -3.21 2.38 -19.15
CA SER A 204 -4.37 1.57 -18.75
C SER A 204 -4.25 1.06 -17.32
N HIS A 205 -3.03 0.67 -16.91
CA HIS A 205 -2.75 0.26 -15.54
C HIS A 205 -2.99 1.42 -14.58
N GLU A 206 -2.36 2.56 -14.84
CA GLU A 206 -2.47 3.80 -14.06
C GLU A 206 -3.94 4.25 -13.90
N LEU A 207 -4.74 4.20 -14.98
CA LEU A 207 -6.17 4.55 -14.95
C LEU A 207 -6.97 3.63 -14.04
N SER A 208 -6.78 2.32 -14.19
CA SER A 208 -7.47 1.34 -13.34
C SER A 208 -7.05 1.45 -11.88
N TYR A 209 -5.76 1.73 -11.65
CA TYR A 209 -5.18 1.84 -10.33
C TYR A 209 -5.66 3.09 -9.59
N GLY A 210 -5.68 4.25 -10.25
CA GLY A 210 -6.19 5.49 -9.67
C GLY A 210 -7.67 5.38 -9.24
N ALA A 211 -8.51 4.71 -10.03
CA ALA A 211 -9.90 4.46 -9.65
C ALA A 211 -10.00 3.57 -8.40
N ARG A 212 -9.21 2.49 -8.35
CA ARG A 212 -9.14 1.57 -7.21
C ARG A 212 -8.62 2.25 -5.94
N GLN A 213 -7.66 3.16 -6.08
CA GLN A 213 -7.10 3.92 -4.97
C GLN A 213 -8.12 4.88 -4.36
N ARG A 214 -8.94 5.55 -5.17
CA ARG A 214 -10.04 6.39 -4.66
C ARG A 214 -11.08 5.57 -3.90
N GLU A 215 -11.47 4.42 -4.46
CA GLU A 215 -12.42 3.50 -3.81
C GLU A 215 -11.88 2.99 -2.47
N TYR A 216 -10.67 2.43 -2.48
CA TYR A 216 -10.09 1.82 -1.28
C TYR A 216 -9.82 2.87 -0.19
N THR A 217 -9.35 4.06 -0.58
CA THR A 217 -9.15 5.18 0.35
C THR A 217 -10.47 5.62 0.98
N ARG A 218 -11.54 5.81 0.21
CA ARG A 218 -12.86 6.17 0.76
C ARG A 218 -13.39 5.13 1.73
N LEU A 219 -13.29 3.84 1.38
CA LEU A 219 -13.71 2.75 2.25
C LEU A 219 -12.92 2.73 3.56
N TRP A 220 -11.60 2.94 3.50
CA TRP A 220 -10.76 2.97 4.70
C TRP A 220 -11.04 4.20 5.57
N MET A 221 -11.17 5.39 4.98
CA MET A 221 -11.50 6.61 5.75
C MET A 221 -12.89 6.53 6.36
N SER A 222 -13.89 5.99 5.65
CA SER A 222 -15.21 5.68 6.21
C SER A 222 -15.13 4.72 7.39
N TYR A 223 -14.26 3.71 7.32
CA TYR A 223 -14.07 2.75 8.41
C TYR A 223 -13.48 3.41 9.66
N LEU A 224 -12.49 4.30 9.49
CA LEU A 224 -11.86 5.08 10.55
C LEU A 224 -12.70 6.27 11.04
N ALA A 225 -13.76 6.65 10.33
CA ALA A 225 -14.57 7.81 10.66
C ALA A 225 -15.23 7.70 12.04
N ALA A 226 -15.19 8.81 12.79
CA ALA A 226 -15.78 8.92 14.11
C ALA A 226 -17.32 8.80 14.07
N GLU A 227 -17.92 9.07 12.92
CA GLU A 227 -19.34 8.88 12.64
C GLU A 227 -19.55 7.90 11.48
N GLU A 228 -20.77 7.41 11.32
CA GLU A 228 -21.11 6.47 10.25
C GLU A 228 -21.21 7.20 8.91
N ILE A 229 -20.28 6.90 8.01
CA ILE A 229 -20.23 7.46 6.66
C ILE A 229 -20.24 6.30 5.66
N SER A 230 -21.35 6.17 4.94
CA SER A 230 -21.48 5.24 3.82
C SER A 230 -21.45 6.02 2.50
N TYR A 231 -20.85 5.40 1.49
CA TYR A 231 -20.85 5.89 0.11
C TYR A 231 -21.82 5.06 -0.72
N ASP A 232 -22.44 5.67 -1.73
CA ASP A 232 -22.98 4.89 -2.85
C ASP A 232 -21.79 4.19 -3.55
N PRO A 233 -21.86 2.88 -3.83
CA PRO A 233 -20.80 2.17 -4.56
C PRO A 233 -20.35 2.85 -5.86
N ARG A 234 -21.24 3.60 -6.53
CA ARG A 234 -20.93 4.36 -7.75
C ARG A 234 -20.05 5.59 -7.48
N GLU A 235 -20.08 6.12 -6.27
CA GLU A 235 -19.32 7.31 -5.87
C GLU A 235 -17.92 6.96 -5.36
N LEU A 236 -17.67 5.71 -4.98
CA LEU A 236 -16.38 5.27 -4.45
C LEU A 236 -15.21 5.58 -5.40
N THR A 237 -15.42 5.46 -6.70
CA THR A 237 -14.37 5.72 -7.72
C THR A 237 -14.42 7.15 -8.28
N ALA A 238 -15.35 7.99 -7.83
CA ALA A 238 -15.56 9.33 -8.35
C ALA A 238 -14.33 10.23 -8.15
N PRO A 239 -14.10 11.24 -9.00
CA PRO A 239 -13.03 12.20 -8.81
C PRO A 239 -13.06 12.90 -7.45
N VAL A 240 -11.90 13.26 -6.92
CA VAL A 240 -11.74 14.07 -5.71
C VAL A 240 -11.40 15.50 -6.13
N SER A 241 -12.16 16.50 -5.63
CA SER A 241 -11.90 17.90 -5.99
C SER A 241 -10.56 18.38 -5.43
N ILE A 242 -9.80 19.03 -6.29
CA ILE A 242 -8.51 19.65 -6.00
C ILE A 242 -8.54 21.18 -6.13
N ASP A 243 -9.71 21.77 -6.40
CA ASP A 243 -9.80 23.19 -6.82
C ASP A 243 -9.46 24.18 -5.69
N ALA A 244 -9.55 23.74 -4.44
CA ALA A 244 -9.21 24.55 -3.29
C ALA A 244 -7.72 24.98 -3.35
N PRO A 245 -7.40 26.28 -3.18
CA PRO A 245 -6.03 26.79 -3.30
C PRO A 245 -5.02 26.08 -2.39
N TRP A 246 -5.45 25.62 -1.22
CA TRP A 246 -4.58 24.90 -0.29
C TRP A 246 -4.21 23.50 -0.80
N LYS A 247 -5.11 22.81 -1.51
CA LYS A 247 -4.83 21.49 -2.14
C LYS A 247 -3.79 21.63 -3.23
N GLN A 248 -3.93 22.67 -4.05
CA GLN A 248 -2.99 23.00 -5.11
C GLN A 248 -1.59 23.32 -4.57
N ARG A 249 -1.51 24.13 -3.51
CA ARG A 249 -0.25 24.40 -2.82
C ARG A 249 0.34 23.14 -2.21
N LEU A 250 -0.46 22.33 -1.52
CA LEU A 250 0.02 21.09 -0.89
C LEU A 250 0.59 20.12 -1.92
N ILE A 251 -0.07 19.92 -3.07
CA ILE A 251 0.47 19.10 -4.17
C ILE A 251 1.86 19.60 -4.57
N HIS A 252 2.00 20.90 -4.81
CA HIS A 252 3.27 21.49 -5.23
C HIS A 252 4.37 21.35 -4.17
N GLU A 253 4.08 21.75 -2.92
CA GLU A 253 5.06 21.74 -1.83
C GLU A 253 5.49 20.32 -1.46
N LEU A 254 4.54 19.38 -1.40
CA LEU A 254 4.86 17.97 -1.16
C LEU A 254 5.71 17.41 -2.30
N GLY A 255 5.41 17.75 -3.56
CA GLY A 255 6.21 17.33 -4.70
C GLY A 255 7.66 17.80 -4.63
N LEU A 256 7.91 19.05 -4.22
CA LEU A 256 9.26 19.58 -4.03
C LEU A 256 10.01 18.85 -2.90
N VAL A 257 9.35 18.68 -1.75
CA VAL A 257 9.92 18.01 -0.56
C VAL A 257 10.23 16.54 -0.86
N MET A 258 9.31 15.83 -1.54
CA MET A 258 9.53 14.46 -2.00
C MET A 258 10.67 14.36 -3.01
N PHE A 259 10.79 15.32 -3.94
CA PHE A 259 11.87 15.29 -4.92
C PHE A 259 13.24 15.42 -4.25
N ALA A 260 13.38 16.36 -3.29
CA ALA A 260 14.59 16.49 -2.50
C ALA A 260 14.88 15.23 -1.67
N LYS A 261 13.85 14.61 -1.06
CA LYS A 261 14.00 13.36 -0.31
C LYS A 261 14.56 12.22 -1.18
N ILE A 262 14.06 12.08 -2.40
CA ILE A 262 14.40 10.95 -3.28
C ILE A 262 15.66 11.18 -4.10
N LYS A 263 15.85 12.40 -4.64
CA LYS A 263 16.95 12.71 -5.58
C LYS A 263 18.19 13.29 -4.91
N GLU A 264 18.03 13.91 -3.75
CA GLU A 264 19.11 14.61 -3.04
C GLU A 264 19.45 13.98 -1.69
N ASP A 265 18.75 12.88 -1.32
CA ASP A 265 18.82 12.21 -0.02
C ASP A 265 18.65 13.20 1.16
N SER A 266 17.80 14.20 0.98
CA SER A 266 17.54 15.19 2.02
C SER A 266 16.64 14.60 3.10
N ASP A 267 17.08 14.67 4.36
CA ASP A 267 16.25 14.30 5.53
C ASP A 267 15.04 15.24 5.73
N SER A 268 14.92 16.30 4.92
CA SER A 268 13.79 17.24 4.87
C SER A 268 13.52 18.00 6.18
N GLY A 269 14.30 17.74 7.23
CA GLY A 269 14.12 18.30 8.56
C GLY A 269 12.80 17.88 9.24
N LEU A 270 12.13 16.82 8.75
CA LEU A 270 10.96 16.28 9.44
C LEU A 270 11.39 15.77 10.80
N SER A 271 10.75 16.24 11.87
CA SER A 271 11.03 15.76 13.22
C SER A 271 9.79 15.14 13.83
N SER A 272 9.98 14.00 14.49
CA SER A 272 8.99 13.37 15.36
C SER A 272 8.64 14.34 16.51
N ARG A 273 7.65 15.20 16.30
CA ARG A 273 7.08 16.03 17.37
C ARG A 273 6.11 15.19 18.19
N ALA A 274 5.84 15.60 19.43
CA ALA A 274 4.77 15.00 20.23
C ALA A 274 3.45 15.09 19.45
N ARG A 275 2.86 13.92 19.15
CA ARG A 275 1.69 13.80 18.29
C ARG A 275 0.43 13.70 19.13
N ASN A 276 -0.68 14.23 18.59
CA ASN A 276 -1.99 13.85 19.10
C ASN A 276 -2.30 12.40 18.71
N GLU A 277 -3.31 11.82 19.34
CA GLU A 277 -3.74 10.46 19.04
C GLU A 277 -4.23 10.33 17.58
N PRO A 278 -3.81 9.28 16.86
CA PRO A 278 -4.24 9.05 15.49
C PRO A 278 -5.72 8.64 15.41
N PRO A 279 -6.39 8.82 14.26
CA PRO A 279 -7.71 8.27 14.03
C PRO A 279 -7.70 6.75 14.18
N GLU A 280 -8.59 6.25 15.03
CA GLU A 280 -8.86 4.82 15.21
C GLU A 280 -10.32 4.53 14.86
N SER A 281 -10.60 3.36 14.28
CA SER A 281 -11.99 3.00 14.00
C SER A 281 -12.77 2.78 15.32
N PRO A 282 -14.02 3.27 15.44
CA PRO A 282 -14.81 3.13 16.66
C PRO A 282 -14.93 1.65 17.10
N ARG A 283 -14.66 1.35 18.37
CA ARG A 283 -14.67 -0.03 18.91
C ARG A 283 -16.04 -0.68 18.91
N GLU A 284 -17.09 0.13 18.94
CA GLU A 284 -18.49 -0.28 18.93
C GLU A 284 -18.99 -0.65 17.53
N ARG A 285 -18.27 -0.24 16.47
CA ARG A 285 -18.64 -0.51 15.09
C ARG A 285 -18.36 -1.99 14.75
N PRO A 286 -19.24 -2.66 13.98
CA PRO A 286 -18.96 -4.00 13.48
C PRO A 286 -17.59 -4.07 12.77
N PRO A 287 -16.81 -5.14 12.99
CA PRO A 287 -15.49 -5.25 12.38
C PRO A 287 -15.58 -5.40 10.86
N ASP A 288 -14.70 -4.69 10.15
CA ASP A 288 -14.43 -4.92 8.74
C ASP A 288 -13.04 -5.51 8.59
N PHE A 289 -12.93 -6.80 8.34
CA PHE A 289 -11.66 -7.51 8.29
C PHE A 289 -10.82 -7.17 7.05
N ARG A 290 -11.31 -6.29 6.16
CA ARG A 290 -10.44 -5.60 5.19
C ARG A 290 -9.49 -4.62 5.87
N PHE A 291 -9.92 -4.02 6.97
CA PHE A 291 -9.26 -2.90 7.64
C PHE A 291 -8.93 -3.17 9.10
N VAL A 292 -9.32 -4.34 9.63
CA VAL A 292 -9.07 -4.70 11.02
C VAL A 292 -8.35 -6.03 11.15
N ASN A 293 -7.43 -6.10 12.10
CA ASN A 293 -6.58 -7.25 12.32
C ASN A 293 -7.33 -8.37 13.06
N ALA A 294 -7.56 -9.48 12.37
CA ALA A 294 -8.23 -10.65 12.92
C ALA A 294 -7.39 -11.41 13.98
N ASN A 295 -6.11 -11.07 14.14
CA ASN A 295 -5.28 -11.59 15.23
C ASN A 295 -5.49 -10.82 16.55
N VAL A 296 -5.97 -9.58 16.48
CA VAL A 296 -6.17 -8.70 17.65
C VAL A 296 -7.63 -8.72 18.11
N ILE A 297 -8.57 -8.90 17.17
CA ILE A 297 -9.99 -8.96 17.49
C ILE A 297 -10.43 -10.43 17.66
N PRO A 298 -10.81 -10.87 18.87
CA PRO A 298 -11.18 -12.26 19.15
C PRO A 298 -12.60 -12.63 18.67
N LEU A 299 -13.24 -11.77 17.88
CA LEU A 299 -14.63 -11.95 17.47
C LEU A 299 -14.72 -12.88 16.25
N MET A 300 -15.65 -13.84 16.33
CA MET A 300 -16.11 -14.54 15.14
C MET A 300 -16.96 -13.58 14.30
N PRO A 301 -16.83 -13.60 12.96
CA PRO A 301 -17.72 -12.86 12.10
C PRO A 301 -19.18 -13.23 12.37
N GLU A 302 -20.05 -12.24 12.49
CA GLU A 302 -21.49 -12.46 12.57
C GLU A 302 -22.06 -12.94 11.22
N VAL A 303 -23.23 -13.56 11.23
CA VAL A 303 -23.94 -14.00 10.00
C VAL A 303 -24.20 -12.83 9.04
N SER A 304 -24.35 -11.62 9.58
CA SER A 304 -24.54 -10.35 8.86
C SER A 304 -23.27 -9.79 8.22
N THR A 305 -22.09 -10.39 8.47
CA THR A 305 -20.80 -9.85 7.98
C THR A 305 -20.79 -9.82 6.45
N PRO A 306 -20.45 -8.68 5.82
CA PRO A 306 -20.32 -8.61 4.37
C PRO A 306 -19.35 -9.65 3.81
N ARG A 307 -19.71 -10.27 2.67
CA ARG A 307 -18.92 -11.35 2.04
C ARG A 307 -17.44 -10.98 1.85
N GLU A 308 -17.16 -9.73 1.45
CA GLU A 308 -15.79 -9.26 1.26
C GLU A 308 -15.02 -9.18 2.58
N SER A 309 -15.65 -8.69 3.66
CA SER A 309 -15.05 -8.71 5.00
C SER A 309 -14.79 -10.15 5.47
N LEU A 310 -15.74 -11.07 5.30
CA LEU A 310 -15.56 -12.48 5.63
C LEU A 310 -14.42 -13.13 4.85
N ARG A 311 -14.25 -12.79 3.57
CA ARG A 311 -13.12 -13.25 2.76
C ARG A 311 -11.80 -12.85 3.40
N TYR A 312 -11.61 -11.58 3.75
CA TYR A 312 -10.37 -11.13 4.38
C TYR A 312 -10.17 -11.73 5.77
N TYR A 313 -11.25 -11.94 6.52
CA TYR A 313 -11.18 -12.68 7.78
C TYR A 313 -10.53 -14.05 7.56
N VAL A 314 -11.05 -14.84 6.62
CA VAL A 314 -10.53 -16.18 6.30
C VAL A 314 -9.07 -16.09 5.83
N LEU A 315 -8.74 -15.16 4.94
CA LEU A 315 -7.37 -14.98 4.46
C LEU A 315 -6.40 -14.67 5.61
N GLN A 316 -6.77 -13.76 6.53
CA GLN A 316 -5.97 -13.44 7.71
C GLN A 316 -5.85 -14.64 8.67
N ARG A 317 -6.91 -15.45 8.81
CA ARG A 317 -6.83 -16.68 9.61
C ARG A 317 -5.89 -17.69 8.98
N VAL A 318 -5.95 -17.95 7.68
CA VAL A 318 -5.02 -18.85 7.01
C VAL A 318 -3.59 -18.34 7.14
N SER A 319 -3.35 -17.06 6.88
CA SER A 319 -1.99 -16.49 6.91
C SER A 319 -1.34 -16.58 8.29
N ALA A 320 -2.12 -16.59 9.37
CA ALA A 320 -1.63 -16.70 10.73
C ALA A 320 -1.49 -18.15 11.24
N THR A 321 -1.76 -19.15 10.39
CA THR A 321 -1.45 -20.56 10.64
C THR A 321 -0.04 -20.88 10.14
N ALA A 322 0.75 -21.64 10.90
CA ALA A 322 2.08 -22.05 10.47
C ALA A 322 1.99 -22.96 9.24
N PHE A 323 2.68 -22.62 8.15
CA PHE A 323 2.52 -23.30 6.86
C PHE A 323 2.90 -24.79 6.93
N ASP A 324 3.99 -25.11 7.63
CA ASP A 324 4.47 -26.49 7.83
C ASP A 324 3.63 -27.27 8.85
N GLY A 325 2.80 -26.59 9.63
CA GLY A 325 1.89 -27.23 10.59
C GLY A 325 0.74 -27.99 9.94
N LEU A 326 0.57 -27.87 8.61
CA LEU A 326 -0.44 -28.56 7.83
C LEU A 326 0.20 -29.52 6.83
N ALA A 327 -0.42 -30.68 6.59
CA ALA A 327 0.03 -31.62 5.57
C ALA A 327 -0.17 -31.03 4.15
N ALA A 328 0.61 -31.50 3.18
CA ALA A 328 0.55 -30.98 1.80
C ALA A 328 -0.84 -31.17 1.16
N GLU A 329 -1.50 -32.28 1.46
CA GLU A 329 -2.84 -32.63 0.98
C GLU A 329 -3.90 -31.67 1.54
N VAL A 330 -3.73 -31.26 2.80
CA VAL A 330 -4.60 -30.27 3.46
C VAL A 330 -4.40 -28.91 2.81
N ARG A 331 -3.15 -28.48 2.57
CA ARG A 331 -2.84 -27.22 1.87
C ARG A 331 -3.44 -27.17 0.46
N GLN A 332 -3.38 -28.27 -0.30
CA GLN A 332 -4.00 -28.35 -1.62
C GLN A 332 -5.53 -28.26 -1.57
N THR A 333 -6.15 -28.91 -0.57
CA THR A 333 -7.61 -28.84 -0.36
C THR A 333 -8.04 -27.45 0.06
N LEU A 334 -7.31 -26.81 0.97
CA LEU A 334 -7.50 -25.43 1.38
C LEU A 334 -7.42 -24.47 0.18
N SER A 335 -6.40 -24.63 -0.68
CA SER A 335 -6.24 -23.82 -1.89
C SER A 335 -7.42 -23.96 -2.86
N ARG A 336 -7.99 -25.17 -2.99
CA ARG A 336 -9.20 -25.40 -3.79
C ARG A 336 -10.44 -24.75 -3.18
N ALA A 337 -10.62 -24.90 -1.87
CA ALA A 337 -11.74 -24.30 -1.14
C ALA A 337 -11.71 -22.77 -1.21
N LEU A 338 -10.55 -22.13 -1.05
CA LEU A 338 -10.38 -20.68 -1.24
C LEU A 338 -10.77 -20.22 -2.65
N ARG A 339 -10.37 -20.95 -3.70
CA ARG A 339 -10.75 -20.62 -5.08
C ARG A 339 -12.25 -20.74 -5.35
N ARG A 340 -12.95 -21.59 -4.59
CA ARG A 340 -14.40 -21.77 -4.66
C ARG A 340 -15.16 -20.89 -3.67
N GLU A 341 -14.44 -20.08 -2.89
CA GLU A 341 -14.98 -19.26 -1.80
C GLU A 341 -15.76 -20.07 -0.74
N GLU A 342 -15.34 -21.32 -0.50
CA GLU A 342 -15.88 -22.23 0.52
C GLU A 342 -15.27 -21.89 1.90
N HIS A 343 -15.58 -20.69 2.40
CA HIS A 343 -14.95 -20.10 3.59
C HIS A 343 -15.07 -20.95 4.87
N GLU A 344 -16.21 -21.60 5.10
CA GLU A 344 -16.41 -22.49 6.26
C GLU A 344 -15.55 -23.75 6.20
N GLU A 345 -15.35 -24.32 5.00
CA GLU A 345 -14.44 -25.44 4.80
C GLU A 345 -13.01 -25.02 5.09
N VAL A 346 -12.59 -23.85 4.61
CA VAL A 346 -11.24 -23.32 4.88
C VAL A 346 -11.00 -23.18 6.38
N LEU A 347 -11.97 -22.62 7.12
CA LEU A 347 -11.85 -22.46 8.58
C LEU A 347 -11.77 -23.81 9.30
N ARG A 348 -12.56 -24.81 8.89
CA ARG A 348 -12.50 -26.18 9.43
C ARG A 348 -11.15 -26.85 9.15
N LEU A 349 -10.58 -26.66 7.96
CA LEU A 349 -9.28 -27.26 7.59
C LEU A 349 -8.10 -26.72 8.40
N ILE A 350 -8.21 -25.51 8.96
CA ILE A 350 -7.18 -24.90 9.81
C ILE A 350 -7.54 -24.95 11.30
N GLU A 351 -8.66 -25.59 11.66
CA GLU A 351 -9.08 -25.74 13.04
C GLU A 351 -8.08 -26.61 13.80
N GLY A 352 -7.60 -26.11 14.95
CA GLY A 352 -6.57 -26.79 15.75
C GLY A 352 -5.15 -26.77 15.16
N ALA A 353 -4.94 -26.18 13.98
CA ALA A 353 -3.61 -26.06 13.39
C ALA A 353 -2.70 -25.13 14.21
N GLU A 354 -1.39 -25.40 14.20
CA GLU A 354 -0.41 -24.54 14.87
C GLU A 354 -0.46 -23.12 14.31
N ARG A 355 -0.46 -22.13 15.20
CA ARG A 355 -0.52 -20.71 14.86
C ARG A 355 0.87 -20.09 14.90
N VAL A 356 1.13 -19.13 14.03
CA VAL A 356 2.30 -18.25 14.17
C VAL A 356 2.20 -17.54 15.51
N ARG A 357 3.31 -17.48 16.25
CA ARG A 357 3.31 -16.92 17.61
C ARG A 357 2.81 -15.46 17.58
N PRO A 358 1.85 -15.10 18.45
CA PRO A 358 1.39 -13.72 18.56
C PRO A 358 2.53 -12.76 18.89
N VAL A 359 2.48 -11.57 18.30
CA VAL A 359 3.36 -10.44 18.64
C VAL A 359 2.62 -9.55 19.64
N ARG A 360 3.30 -9.05 20.68
CA ARG A 360 2.66 -8.35 21.81
C ARG A 360 1.90 -7.07 21.43
N ASP A 361 2.27 -6.42 20.33
CA ASP A 361 1.73 -5.09 19.95
C ASP A 361 1.27 -5.08 18.48
N GLU A 362 0.52 -6.10 18.05
CA GLU A 362 -0.05 -6.06 16.70
C GLU A 362 -1.05 -4.90 16.54
N PRO A 363 -1.04 -4.21 15.38
CA PRO A 363 -1.97 -3.12 15.11
C PRO A 363 -3.41 -3.64 15.03
N ARG A 364 -4.37 -2.86 15.55
CA ARG A 364 -5.79 -3.14 15.36
C ARG A 364 -6.24 -2.75 13.95
N ASP A 365 -6.03 -1.48 13.59
CA ASP A 365 -6.45 -0.92 12.31
C ASP A 365 -5.33 -1.03 11.26
N LEU A 366 -5.69 -1.52 10.09
CA LEU A 366 -4.81 -1.89 8.99
C LEU A 366 -5.19 -1.11 7.74
N PHE A 367 -4.18 -0.84 6.91
CA PHE A 367 -4.33 -0.52 5.51
C PHE A 367 -3.57 -1.55 4.68
N VAL A 368 -4.29 -2.27 3.81
CA VAL A 368 -3.72 -3.35 2.98
C VAL A 368 -3.98 -3.01 1.52
N LEU A 369 -2.99 -2.42 0.85
CA LEU A 369 -3.07 -2.23 -0.60
C LEU A 369 -2.97 -3.59 -1.30
N ASN A 370 -4.00 -3.93 -2.07
CA ASN A 370 -4.10 -5.18 -2.84
C ASN A 370 -4.00 -4.94 -4.34
#